data_AF-A0A4P7WF47-F1
#
_entry.id   AF-A0A4P7WF47-F1
#
_cell.length_a   1.000
_cell.length_b   1.000
_cell.length_c   1.000
_cell.angle_alpha   90.00
_cell.angle_beta   90.00
_cell.angle_gamma   90.00
#
_symmetry.space_group_name_H-M   'P 1'
#
loop_
_entity.id
_entity.type
_entity.pdbx_description
1 polymer ?
#
loop_
_entity_poly.entity_id
_entity_poly.type
_entity_poly.pdbx_seq_one_letter_code
_entity_poly.pdbx_strand_id
1 'polypeptide(L)'
;MIILGLFLLLLLLLTVFFIGAGKSFFTTPLSLLILSPIPIIGFVIYAFLGNPTIPSGIQSLRPSLPEHLLQTFQALKEEAEQTENPTVKAEKFRLLAEIEWRSNAQELALMNWQHSLNIAFKPETCTELAEAKTEKAGYITKEAEALYSKALESDSEQGDLAEEPVWLKIAKMRLTQASQAHEKEGEAAYLLQSAKSENPQ
;
A
#
# COMPACT_ATOMS: atom_id res chain seq x y z
N MET A 1 34.95 8.27 -12.19
CA MET A 1 34.17 7.97 -13.42
C MET A 1 35.03 7.41 -14.56
N ILE A 2 36.23 7.94 -14.82
CA ILE A 2 37.09 7.49 -15.95
C ILE A 2 37.48 5.99 -15.83
N ILE A 3 37.77 5.51 -14.63
CA ILE A 3 38.17 4.10 -14.36
C ILE A 3 37.04 3.11 -14.67
N LEU A 4 35.80 3.46 -14.34
CA LEU A 4 34.63 2.62 -14.61
C LEU A 4 34.35 2.51 -16.12
N GLY A 5 34.54 3.61 -16.86
CA GLY A 5 34.41 3.62 -18.32
C GLY A 5 35.47 2.76 -19.00
N LEU A 6 36.72 2.81 -18.52
CA LEU A 6 37.82 1.98 -19.02
C LEU A 6 37.60 0.48 -18.75
N PHE A 7 37.05 0.14 -17.58
CA PHE A 7 36.72 -1.24 -17.22
C PHE A 7 35.57 -1.80 -18.07
N LEU A 8 34.49 -1.03 -18.28
CA LEU A 8 33.37 -1.42 -19.14
C LEU A 8 33.81 -1.58 -20.60
N LEU A 9 34.68 -0.70 -21.09
CA LEU A 9 35.23 -0.78 -22.44
C LEU A 9 36.11 -2.01 -22.62
N LEU A 10 36.92 -2.36 -21.62
CA LEU A 10 37.72 -3.59 -21.61
C LEU A 10 36.82 -4.83 -21.63
N LEU A 11 35.75 -4.84 -20.84
CA LEU A 11 34.82 -5.96 -20.73
C LEU A 11 34.02 -6.16 -22.04
N LEU A 12 33.65 -5.07 -22.71
CA LEU A 12 32.99 -5.08 -24.01
C LEU A 12 33.93 -5.54 -25.14
N LEU A 13 35.19 -5.09 -25.11
CA LEU A 13 36.20 -5.59 -26.05
C LEU A 13 36.48 -7.08 -25.87
N LEU A 14 36.45 -7.56 -24.61
CA LEU A 14 36.61 -8.98 -24.31
C LEU A 14 35.45 -9.81 -24.86
N THR A 15 34.20 -9.37 -24.64
CA THR A 15 33.02 -10.10 -25.14
C THR A 15 32.95 -10.13 -26.67
N VAL A 16 33.28 -9.02 -27.35
CA VAL A 16 33.34 -8.98 -28.82
C VAL A 16 34.44 -9.89 -29.36
N PHE A 17 35.61 -9.94 -28.71
CA PHE A 17 36.70 -10.86 -29.09
C PHE A 17 36.28 -12.33 -29.00
N PHE A 18 35.56 -12.71 -27.93
CA PHE A 18 35.08 -14.09 -27.75
C PHE A 18 33.92 -14.46 -28.70
N ILE A 19 33.06 -13.52 -29.06
CA ILE A 19 31.96 -13.75 -30.02
C ILE A 19 32.48 -13.83 -31.46
N GLY A 20 33.45 -12.99 -31.84
CA GLY A 20 34.03 -12.97 -33.19
C GLY A 20 34.92 -14.17 -33.52
N ALA A 21 35.46 -14.86 -32.50
CA ALA A 21 36.40 -15.97 -32.69
C ALA A 21 35.75 -17.32 -33.06
N GLY A 22 34.42 -17.41 -33.19
CA GLY A 22 33.71 -18.58 -33.76
C GLY A 22 34.00 -19.92 -33.09
N LYS A 23 34.49 -19.94 -31.85
CA LYS A 23 34.82 -21.18 -31.13
C LYS A 23 33.66 -21.58 -30.24
N SER A 24 33.10 -22.76 -30.53
CA SER A 24 32.17 -23.46 -29.67
C SER A 24 32.71 -23.51 -28.24
N PHE A 25 31.86 -23.17 -27.28
CA PHE A 25 32.14 -23.22 -25.85
C PHE A 25 32.35 -24.67 -25.40
N PHE A 26 33.49 -25.26 -25.72
CA PHE A 26 34.01 -26.35 -24.92
C PHE A 26 34.48 -25.76 -23.60
N THR A 27 33.93 -26.27 -22.50
CA THR A 27 34.27 -25.97 -21.11
C THR A 27 35.73 -26.33 -20.83
N THR A 28 36.65 -25.52 -21.33
CA THR A 28 38.07 -25.62 -21.03
C THR A 28 38.30 -25.08 -19.61
N PRO A 29 39.25 -25.63 -18.84
CA PRO A 29 39.51 -25.17 -17.47
C PRO A 29 39.87 -23.67 -17.41
N LEU A 30 40.35 -23.10 -18.53
CA LEU A 30 40.59 -21.68 -18.70
C LEU A 30 39.31 -20.83 -18.65
N SER A 31 38.18 -21.31 -19.19
CA SER A 31 36.92 -20.55 -19.19
C SER A 31 36.29 -20.47 -17.79
N LEU A 32 36.45 -21.52 -16.98
CA LEU A 32 36.05 -21.51 -15.56
C LEU A 32 36.91 -20.57 -14.73
N LEU A 33 38.21 -20.47 -15.03
CA LEU A 33 39.14 -19.58 -14.35
C LEU A 33 38.83 -18.09 -14.66
N ILE A 34 38.33 -17.80 -15.86
CA ILE A 34 37.88 -16.45 -16.26
C ILE A 34 36.52 -16.08 -15.61
N LEU A 35 35.65 -17.06 -15.33
CA LEU A 35 34.34 -16.82 -14.69
C LEU A 35 34.40 -16.76 -13.15
N SER A 36 35.36 -17.43 -12.54
CA SER A 36 35.62 -17.44 -11.09
C SER A 36 35.64 -16.04 -10.42
N PRO A 37 36.24 -14.98 -11.00
CA PRO A 37 36.27 -13.68 -10.35
C PRO A 37 34.95 -12.91 -10.40
N ILE A 38 33.97 -13.29 -11.23
CA ILE A 38 32.69 -12.57 -11.38
C ILE A 38 31.90 -12.45 -10.07
N PRO A 39 31.65 -13.54 -9.30
CA PRO A 39 30.98 -13.42 -8.01
C PRO A 39 31.76 -12.58 -6.99
N ILE A 40 33.10 -12.64 -7.02
CA ILE A 40 33.96 -11.86 -6.12
C ILE A 40 33.87 -10.37 -6.46
N ILE A 41 33.90 -10.01 -7.75
CA ILE A 41 33.73 -8.63 -8.21
C ILE A 41 32.35 -8.10 -7.82
N GLY A 42 31.29 -8.91 -7.99
CA GLY A 42 29.94 -8.56 -7.54
C GLY A 42 29.88 -8.26 -6.04
N PHE A 43 30.57 -9.06 -5.22
CA PHE A 43 30.64 -8.87 -3.77
C PHE A 43 31.43 -7.62 -3.38
N VAL A 44 32.57 -7.36 -4.04
CA VAL A 44 33.37 -6.16 -3.80
C VAL A 44 32.60 -4.89 -4.20
N ILE A 45 31.90 -4.91 -5.34
CA ILE A 45 31.03 -3.80 -5.76
C ILE A 45 29.92 -3.57 -4.72
N TYR A 46 29.26 -4.63 -4.26
CA TYR A 46 28.22 -4.55 -3.23
C TYR A 46 28.75 -3.98 -1.90
N ALA A 47 29.94 -4.42 -1.46
CA ALA A 47 30.55 -3.97 -0.22
C ALA A 47 31.00 -2.50 -0.28
N PHE A 48 31.52 -2.03 -1.44
CA PHE A 48 32.00 -0.66 -1.59
C PHE A 48 30.92 0.35 -1.98
N LEU A 49 29.90 -0.04 -2.74
CA LEU A 49 28.81 0.87 -3.15
C LEU A 49 27.64 0.88 -2.13
N GLY A 50 27.63 -0.04 -1.17
CA GLY A 50 26.48 -0.26 -0.30
C GLY A 50 25.29 -0.81 -1.08
N ASN A 51 24.20 -1.16 -0.38
CA ASN A 51 22.94 -1.57 -1.01
C ASN A 51 22.63 -0.58 -2.13
N PRO A 52 22.58 -1.00 -3.41
CA PRO A 52 22.08 -0.13 -4.46
C PRO A 52 20.61 0.09 -4.12
N THR A 53 20.33 1.18 -3.43
CA THR A 53 18.99 1.74 -3.34
C THR A 53 18.68 2.19 -4.75
N ILE A 54 18.25 1.25 -5.58
CA ILE A 54 17.54 1.56 -6.81
C ILE A 54 16.42 2.46 -6.29
N PRO A 55 16.40 3.76 -6.65
CA PRO A 55 15.21 4.54 -6.38
C PRO A 55 14.13 3.76 -7.10
N SER A 56 13.22 3.14 -6.36
CA SER A 56 12.07 2.50 -6.95
C SER A 56 11.41 3.59 -7.79
N GLY A 57 11.63 3.58 -9.10
CA GLY A 57 11.16 4.58 -10.06
C GLY A 57 9.64 4.59 -10.20
N ILE A 58 8.95 4.00 -9.24
CA ILE A 58 7.53 4.15 -8.96
C ILE A 58 7.36 5.42 -8.12
N GLN A 59 7.92 6.53 -8.58
CA GLN A 59 7.46 7.84 -8.14
C GLN A 59 6.06 7.99 -8.70
N SER A 60 5.07 7.47 -7.96
CA SER A 60 3.63 7.70 -8.10
C SER A 60 3.18 7.97 -9.54
N LEU A 61 2.94 6.90 -10.32
CA LEU A 61 2.13 6.96 -11.54
C LEU A 61 0.64 7.25 -11.22
N ARG A 62 0.32 7.93 -10.11
CA ARG A 62 -1.04 8.40 -9.86
C ARG A 62 -1.30 9.52 -10.86
N PRO A 63 -2.25 9.34 -11.81
CA PRO A 63 -2.59 10.40 -12.72
C PRO A 63 -3.00 11.63 -11.90
N SER A 64 -2.40 12.78 -12.24
CA SER A 64 -2.82 14.06 -11.66
C SER A 64 -4.31 14.25 -11.93
N LEU A 65 -5.06 14.63 -10.89
CA LEU A 65 -6.47 14.91 -11.07
C LEU A 65 -6.64 16.09 -12.05
N PRO A 66 -7.47 15.97 -13.09
CA PRO A 66 -7.78 17.09 -13.97
C PRO A 66 -8.38 18.27 -13.20
N GLU A 67 -7.98 19.50 -13.55
CA GLU A 67 -8.44 20.71 -12.87
C GLU A 67 -9.97 20.89 -12.90
N HIS A 68 -10.61 20.51 -14.00
CA HIS A 68 -12.08 20.57 -14.12
C HIS A 68 -12.79 19.68 -13.09
N LEU A 69 -12.21 18.52 -12.71
CA LEU A 69 -12.80 17.67 -11.67
C LEU A 69 -12.69 18.32 -10.30
N LEU A 70 -11.57 18.98 -10.00
CA LEU A 70 -11.43 19.73 -8.75
C LEU A 70 -12.48 20.86 -8.64
N GLN A 71 -12.72 21.58 -9.74
CA GLN A 71 -13.76 22.60 -9.80
C GLN A 71 -15.16 22.00 -9.59
N THR A 72 -15.44 20.83 -10.19
CA THR A 72 -16.70 20.11 -9.95
C THR A 72 -16.86 19.69 -8.49
N PHE A 73 -15.82 19.15 -7.85
CA PHE A 73 -15.87 18.76 -6.44
C PHE A 73 -16.11 19.96 -5.54
N GLN A 74 -15.46 21.09 -5.83
CA GLN A 74 -15.69 22.31 -5.08
C GLN A 74 -17.14 22.80 -5.21
N ALA A 75 -17.70 22.81 -6.42
CA ALA A 75 -19.10 23.21 -6.63
C ALA A 75 -20.08 22.28 -5.90
N LEU A 76 -19.86 20.96 -5.96
CA LEU A 76 -20.69 19.98 -5.24
C LEU A 76 -20.56 20.14 -3.72
N LYS A 77 -19.36 20.45 -3.23
CA LYS A 77 -19.12 20.73 -1.82
C LYS A 77 -19.88 21.98 -1.36
N GLU A 78 -19.81 23.07 -2.12
CA GLU A 78 -20.54 24.31 -1.82
C GLU A 78 -22.07 24.06 -1.82
N GLU A 79 -22.59 23.27 -2.76
CA GLU A 79 -24.00 22.88 -2.79
C GLU A 79 -24.39 22.03 -1.57
N ALA A 80 -23.52 21.12 -1.14
CA ALA A 80 -23.72 20.36 0.09
C ALA A 80 -23.73 21.28 1.31
N GLU A 81 -22.81 22.24 1.39
CA GLU A 81 -22.71 23.19 2.50
C GLU A 81 -23.97 24.06 2.67
N GLN A 82 -24.58 24.47 1.56
CA GLN A 82 -25.83 25.26 1.52
C GLN A 82 -27.09 24.46 1.89
N THR A 83 -26.99 23.13 2.00
CA THR A 83 -28.14 22.29 2.34
C THR A 83 -28.50 22.45 3.83
N GLU A 84 -29.72 22.93 4.12
CA GLU A 84 -30.16 23.20 5.50
C GLU A 84 -30.41 21.92 6.32
N ASN A 85 -31.02 20.90 5.70
CA ASN A 85 -31.34 19.67 6.40
C ASN A 85 -30.06 18.87 6.69
N PRO A 86 -29.71 18.60 7.97
CA PRO A 86 -28.44 17.97 8.32
C PRO A 86 -28.31 16.54 7.79
N THR A 87 -29.41 15.78 7.73
CA THR A 87 -29.40 14.41 7.21
C THR A 87 -29.12 14.39 5.70
N VAL A 88 -29.75 15.31 4.95
CA VAL A 88 -29.52 15.43 3.51
C VAL A 88 -28.12 15.97 3.24
N LYS A 89 -27.67 16.94 4.05
CA LYS A 89 -26.30 17.49 3.97
C LYS A 89 -25.25 16.40 4.18
N ALA A 90 -25.38 15.60 5.23
CA ALA A 90 -24.48 14.47 5.49
C ALA A 90 -24.47 13.47 4.33
N GLU A 91 -25.64 13.17 3.74
CA GLU A 91 -25.74 12.28 2.58
C GLU A 91 -25.03 12.84 1.35
N LYS A 92 -25.18 14.14 1.06
CA LYS A 92 -24.45 14.79 -0.04
C LYS A 92 -22.93 14.68 0.13
N PHE A 93 -22.42 14.89 1.35
CA PHE A 93 -20.99 14.72 1.64
C PHE A 93 -20.53 13.26 1.50
N ARG A 94 -21.36 12.28 1.91
CA ARG A 94 -21.07 10.86 1.71
C ARG A 94 -20.93 10.52 0.22
N LEU A 95 -21.89 10.97 -0.59
CA LEU A 95 -21.89 10.75 -2.04
C LEU A 95 -20.71 11.46 -2.72
N LEU A 96 -20.40 12.69 -2.31
CA LEU A 96 -19.22 13.41 -2.81
C LEU A 96 -17.94 12.62 -2.52
N ALA A 97 -17.80 12.08 -1.31
CA ALA A 97 -16.66 11.24 -0.95
C ALA A 97 -16.53 9.99 -1.82
N GLU A 98 -17.65 9.32 -2.13
CA GLU A 98 -17.64 8.16 -3.03
C GLU A 98 -17.18 8.53 -4.45
N ILE A 99 -17.65 9.65 -4.99
CA ILE A 99 -17.22 10.16 -6.31
C ILE A 99 -15.74 10.49 -6.30
N GLU A 100 -15.26 11.18 -5.27
CA GLU A 100 -13.85 11.53 -5.10
C GLU A 100 -12.97 10.28 -5.00
N TRP A 101 -13.40 9.26 -4.25
CA TRP A 101 -12.70 7.99 -4.13
C TRP A 101 -12.52 7.31 -5.48
N ARG A 102 -13.62 7.16 -6.23
CA ARG A 102 -13.63 6.57 -7.58
C ARG A 102 -12.83 7.39 -8.59
N SER A 103 -12.65 8.68 -8.33
CA SER A 103 -11.85 9.60 -9.17
C SER A 103 -10.37 9.63 -8.78
N ASN A 104 -9.90 8.76 -7.88
CA ASN A 104 -8.52 8.74 -7.37
C ASN A 104 -8.15 9.99 -6.53
N ALA A 105 -9.14 10.74 -6.02
CA ALA A 105 -8.98 11.85 -5.09
C ALA A 105 -9.14 11.39 -3.62
N GLN A 106 -8.39 10.36 -3.24
CA GLN A 106 -8.56 9.62 -1.98
C GLN A 106 -8.51 10.50 -0.72
N GLU A 107 -7.66 11.54 -0.69
CA GLU A 107 -7.58 12.43 0.48
C GLU A 107 -8.85 13.26 0.67
N LEU A 108 -9.42 13.78 -0.43
CA LEU A 108 -10.67 14.52 -0.40
C LEU A 108 -11.82 13.63 0.08
N ALA A 109 -11.87 12.40 -0.46
CA ALA A 109 -12.88 11.41 -0.10
C ALA A 109 -12.86 11.11 1.40
N LEU A 110 -11.69 10.81 1.98
CA LEU A 110 -11.55 10.53 3.41
C LEU A 110 -12.01 11.71 4.28
N MET A 111 -11.70 12.95 3.86
CA MET A 111 -12.15 14.15 4.57
C MET A 111 -13.68 14.32 4.48
N ASN A 112 -14.29 14.10 3.32
CA ASN A 112 -15.72 14.28 3.13
C ASN A 112 -16.56 13.18 3.78
N TRP A 113 -16.10 11.91 3.79
CA TRP A 113 -16.72 10.86 4.61
C TRP A 113 -16.67 11.18 6.10
N GLN A 114 -15.50 11.63 6.60
CA GLN A 114 -15.38 12.06 7.99
C GLN A 114 -16.30 13.25 8.30
N HIS A 115 -16.40 14.21 7.37
CA HIS A 115 -17.29 15.36 7.54
C HIS A 115 -18.77 14.95 7.56
N SER A 116 -19.17 14.01 6.70
CA SER A 116 -20.50 13.40 6.70
C SER A 116 -20.84 12.81 8.07
N LEU A 117 -19.93 12.00 8.65
CA LEU A 117 -20.10 11.40 9.97
C LEU A 117 -20.19 12.43 11.10
N ASN A 118 -19.46 13.55 10.98
CA ASN A 118 -19.50 14.62 11.98
C ASN A 118 -20.82 15.40 11.94
N ILE A 119 -21.50 15.46 10.78
CA ILE A 119 -22.82 16.09 10.64
C ILE A 119 -23.92 15.17 11.15
N ALA A 120 -23.94 13.92 10.66
CA ALA A 120 -24.90 12.91 11.08
C ALA A 120 -24.26 11.52 10.99
N PHE A 121 -24.11 10.88 12.15
CA PHE A 121 -23.53 9.54 12.21
C PHE A 121 -24.43 8.52 11.51
N LYS A 122 -23.84 7.71 10.63
CA LYS A 122 -24.46 6.52 10.03
C LYS A 122 -23.46 5.36 10.08
N PRO A 123 -23.86 4.16 10.54
CA PRO A 123 -22.94 3.02 10.66
C PRO A 123 -22.42 2.54 9.29
N GLU A 124 -23.25 2.65 8.25
CA GLU A 124 -22.86 2.39 6.86
C GLU A 124 -21.72 3.31 6.40
N THR A 125 -21.89 4.63 6.53
CA THR A 125 -20.82 5.61 6.22
C THR A 125 -19.55 5.39 7.05
N CYS A 126 -19.70 4.93 8.30
CA CYS A 126 -18.56 4.63 9.16
C CYS A 126 -17.76 3.43 8.63
N THR A 127 -18.47 2.39 8.16
CA THR A 127 -17.88 1.22 7.51
C THR A 127 -17.23 1.59 6.17
N GLU A 128 -17.86 2.44 5.35
CA GLU A 128 -17.26 2.95 4.10
C GLU A 128 -15.92 3.68 4.36
N LEU A 129 -15.88 4.57 5.34
CA LEU A 129 -14.64 5.27 5.72
C LEU A 129 -13.56 4.30 6.21
N ALA A 130 -13.94 3.27 6.96
CA ALA A 130 -13.02 2.25 7.44
C ALA A 130 -12.44 1.40 6.30
N GLU A 131 -13.26 1.01 5.32
CA GLU A 131 -12.82 0.32 4.10
C GLU A 131 -11.84 1.20 3.31
N ALA A 132 -12.17 2.47 3.11
CA ALA A 132 -11.30 3.40 2.40
C ALA A 132 -9.95 3.60 3.09
N LYS A 133 -9.93 3.73 4.43
CA LYS A 133 -8.67 3.79 5.20
C LYS A 133 -7.86 2.49 5.07
N THR A 134 -8.53 1.33 5.11
CA THR A 134 -7.90 0.02 4.95
C THR A 134 -7.31 -0.15 3.55
N GLU A 135 -8.06 0.18 2.50
CA GLU A 135 -7.61 0.10 1.11
C GLU A 135 -6.40 1.01 0.85
N LYS A 136 -6.45 2.25 1.36
CA LYS A 136 -5.33 3.20 1.23
C LYS A 136 -4.07 2.71 1.96
N ALA A 137 -4.22 2.10 3.14
CA ALA A 137 -3.10 1.59 3.92
C ALA A 137 -2.58 0.25 3.38
N GLY A 138 -3.41 -0.52 2.68
CA GLY A 138 -3.11 -1.90 2.26
C GLY A 138 -3.28 -2.95 3.36
N TYR A 139 -3.70 -2.54 4.56
CA TYR A 139 -3.97 -3.40 5.73
C TYR A 139 -4.96 -2.71 6.68
N ILE A 140 -5.56 -3.47 7.61
CA ILE A 140 -6.50 -2.93 8.59
C ILE A 140 -5.71 -2.19 9.67
N THR A 141 -5.80 -0.87 9.66
CA THR A 141 -5.16 -0.02 10.67
C THR A 141 -5.98 -0.01 11.97
N LYS A 142 -5.37 0.36 13.10
CA LYS A 142 -6.09 0.56 14.37
C LYS A 142 -7.22 1.59 14.26
N GLU A 143 -7.05 2.61 13.42
CA GLU A 143 -8.10 3.60 13.16
C GLU A 143 -9.28 3.01 12.40
N ALA A 144 -9.01 2.18 11.38
CA ALA A 144 -10.07 1.48 10.64
C ALA A 144 -10.79 0.47 11.55
N GLU A 145 -10.04 -0.27 12.37
CA GLU A 145 -10.59 -1.19 13.38
C GLU A 145 -11.57 -0.46 14.32
N ALA A 146 -11.16 0.69 14.87
CA ALA A 146 -12.02 1.50 15.73
C ALA A 146 -13.31 1.99 15.03
N LEU A 147 -13.24 2.31 13.74
CA LEU A 147 -14.42 2.68 12.95
C LEU A 147 -15.37 1.49 12.74
N TYR A 148 -14.85 0.30 12.40
CA TYR A 148 -15.68 -0.90 12.31
C TYR A 148 -16.36 -1.22 13.65
N SER A 149 -15.62 -1.16 14.76
CA SER A 149 -16.19 -1.36 16.10
C SER A 149 -17.28 -0.34 16.40
N LYS A 150 -17.06 0.95 16.10
CA LYS A 150 -18.06 2.00 16.28
C LYS A 150 -19.33 1.79 15.44
N ALA A 151 -19.19 1.26 14.22
CA ALA A 151 -20.34 0.88 13.40
C ALA A 151 -21.16 -0.25 14.04
N LEU A 152 -20.50 -1.26 14.62
CA LEU A 152 -21.16 -2.37 15.33
C LEU A 152 -21.85 -1.96 16.63
N GLU A 153 -21.27 -1.01 17.37
CA GLU A 153 -21.89 -0.50 18.60
C GLU A 153 -23.27 0.12 18.33
N SER A 154 -23.44 0.76 17.17
CA SER A 154 -24.70 1.40 16.77
C SER A 154 -25.77 0.40 16.32
N ASP A 155 -25.36 -0.79 15.86
CA ASP A 155 -26.27 -1.89 15.51
C ASP A 155 -26.98 -2.46 16.74
N SER A 156 -26.31 -2.46 17.89
CA SER A 156 -26.90 -2.95 19.15
C SER A 156 -28.17 -2.20 19.56
N GLU A 157 -28.41 -1.02 18.96
CA GLU A 157 -29.60 -0.18 19.15
C GLU A 157 -30.69 -0.43 18.08
N GLN A 158 -30.35 -1.09 16.97
CA GLN A 158 -31.23 -1.39 15.84
C GLN A 158 -31.67 -2.87 15.93
N GLY A 159 -32.73 -3.13 16.71
CA GLY A 159 -33.24 -4.48 16.98
C GLY A 159 -33.55 -5.34 15.75
N ASP A 160 -33.69 -6.66 15.98
CA ASP A 160 -33.87 -7.76 15.02
C ASP A 160 -34.36 -7.35 13.62
N LEU A 161 -33.41 -6.97 12.75
CA LEU A 161 -33.65 -6.84 11.33
C LEU A 161 -33.80 -8.24 10.73
N ALA A 162 -34.82 -8.43 9.88
CA ALA A 162 -35.08 -9.73 9.23
C ALA A 162 -33.92 -10.20 8.32
N GLU A 163 -33.11 -9.25 7.83
CA GLU A 163 -31.90 -9.52 7.07
C GLU A 163 -30.78 -8.59 7.52
N GLU A 164 -29.61 -9.18 7.75
CA GLU A 164 -28.41 -8.46 8.15
C GLU A 164 -27.90 -7.54 7.03
N PRO A 165 -27.76 -6.21 7.27
CA PRO A 165 -27.23 -5.26 6.30
C PRO A 165 -25.81 -5.62 5.82
N VAL A 166 -25.49 -5.23 4.58
CA VAL A 166 -24.17 -5.52 3.96
C VAL A 166 -23.02 -4.90 4.76
N TRP A 167 -23.17 -3.65 5.20
CA TRP A 167 -22.13 -2.96 5.99
C TRP A 167 -21.84 -3.71 7.30
N LEU A 168 -22.85 -4.34 7.92
CA LEU A 168 -22.70 -5.08 9.16
C LEU A 168 -21.84 -6.32 8.96
N LYS A 169 -22.10 -7.07 7.89
CA LYS A 169 -21.30 -8.24 7.48
C LYS A 169 -19.85 -7.84 7.22
N ILE A 170 -19.63 -6.71 6.54
CA ILE A 170 -18.29 -6.18 6.26
C ILE A 170 -17.56 -5.85 7.57
N ALA A 171 -18.17 -5.10 8.47
CA ALA A 171 -17.55 -4.72 9.73
C ALA A 171 -17.17 -5.94 10.59
N LYS A 172 -18.07 -6.92 10.75
CA LYS A 172 -17.79 -8.18 11.46
C LYS A 172 -16.66 -8.98 10.84
N MET A 173 -16.67 -9.11 9.51
CA MET A 173 -15.62 -9.80 8.76
C MET A 173 -14.26 -9.11 8.96
N ARG A 174 -14.19 -7.79 8.86
CA ARG A 174 -12.95 -7.02 8.98
C ARG A 174 -12.37 -7.07 10.39
N LEU A 175 -13.18 -6.97 11.43
CA LEU A 175 -12.72 -7.14 12.81
C LEU A 175 -12.18 -8.56 13.06
N THR A 176 -12.81 -9.58 12.48
CA THR A 176 -12.30 -10.95 12.54
C THR A 176 -10.93 -11.07 11.87
N GLN A 177 -10.75 -10.45 10.69
CA GLN A 177 -9.46 -10.41 9.99
C GLN A 177 -8.39 -9.67 10.81
N ALA A 178 -8.74 -8.56 11.46
CA ALA A 178 -7.82 -7.80 12.31
C ALA A 178 -7.36 -8.64 13.52
N SER A 179 -8.29 -9.30 14.22
CA SER A 179 -7.95 -10.20 15.34
C SER A 179 -6.98 -11.31 14.94
N GLN A 180 -7.24 -11.97 13.81
CA GLN A 180 -6.36 -13.03 13.29
C GLN A 180 -4.97 -12.51 12.88
N ALA A 181 -4.88 -11.26 12.42
CA ALA A 181 -3.59 -10.64 12.11
C ALA A 181 -2.79 -10.38 13.39
N HIS A 182 -3.43 -9.83 14.43
CA HIS A 182 -2.79 -9.57 15.73
C HIS A 182 -2.30 -10.85 16.41
N GLU A 183 -3.07 -11.95 16.34
CA GLU A 183 -2.66 -13.26 16.87
C GLU A 183 -1.38 -13.77 16.20
N LYS A 184 -1.30 -13.69 14.86
CA LYS A 184 -0.12 -14.11 14.10
C LYS A 184 1.11 -13.27 14.40
N GLU A 185 0.94 -11.96 14.55
CA GLU A 185 2.03 -11.05 14.95
C GLU A 185 2.54 -11.39 16.35
N GLY A 186 1.64 -11.68 17.29
CA GLY A 186 1.97 -12.11 18.65
C GLY A 186 2.74 -13.43 18.69
N GLU A 187 2.30 -14.44 17.92
CA GLU A 187 3.00 -15.73 17.78
C GLU A 187 4.40 -15.55 17.20
N ALA A 188 4.55 -14.76 16.14
CA ALA A 188 5.85 -14.48 15.54
C ALA A 188 6.81 -13.78 16.52
N ALA A 189 6.31 -12.79 17.28
CA ALA A 189 7.09 -12.10 18.30
C ALA A 189 7.53 -13.05 19.43
N TYR A 190 6.64 -13.94 19.88
CA TYR A 190 6.95 -14.95 20.89
C TYR A 190 8.04 -15.92 20.42
N LEU A 191 7.94 -16.44 19.18
CA LEU A 191 8.94 -17.34 18.59
C LEU A 191 10.32 -16.68 18.44
N LEU A 192 10.36 -15.39 18.11
CA LEU A 192 11.62 -14.64 18.04
C LEU A 192 12.25 -14.46 19.42
N GLN A 193 11.43 -14.25 20.45
CA GLN A 193 11.90 -14.10 21.82
C GLN A 193 12.43 -15.43 22.39
N SER A 194 11.74 -16.56 22.14
CA SER A 194 12.20 -17.88 22.58
C SER A 194 13.51 -18.28 21.92
N ALA A 195 13.65 -18.07 20.61
CA ALA A 195 14.90 -18.32 19.87
C ALA A 195 16.10 -17.52 20.41
N LYS A 196 15.87 -16.30 20.91
CA LYS A 196 16.93 -15.48 21.52
C LYS A 196 17.34 -15.97 22.91
N SER A 197 16.42 -16.60 23.65
CA SER A 197 16.70 -17.14 24.99
C SER A 197 17.45 -18.49 24.98
N GLU A 198 17.33 -19.27 23.91
CA GLU A 198 17.97 -20.58 23.77
C GLU A 198 19.42 -20.52 23.28
N ASN A 199 19.93 -19.34 22.89
CA ASN A 199 21.31 -19.15 22.46
C ASN A 199 22.04 -18.12 23.36
N PRO A 200 22.27 -18.44 24.65
CA PRO A 200 23.08 -17.61 25.53
C PRO A 200 24.55 -17.72 25.08
N GLN A 201 25.11 -16.62 24.59
CA GLN A 201 26.56 -16.47 24.40
C GLN A 201 27.31 -16.52 25.72
#